data_AF-A0A218Z0M5-F1
#
_entry.id   AF-A0A218Z0M5-F1
#
_cell.length_a   1.000
_cell.length_b   1.000
_cell.length_c   1.000
_cell.angle_alpha   90.00
_cell.angle_beta   90.00
_cell.angle_gamma   90.00
#
_symmetry.space_group_name_H-M   'P 1'
#
loop_
_entity.id
_entity.type
_entity.pdbx_description
1 polymer ?
#
loop_
_entity_poly.entity_id
_entity_poly.type
_entity_poly.pdbx_seq_one_letter_code
_entity_poly.pdbx_strand_id
1 'polypeptide(L)'
;MSPSTSSVASPTAGAAGAFGLGMGAFSKFTTNPKTAKASTSMDYMSAIGAKTPTAEKQLKDVGSKPSKVSLVGPKEPTPPTSHILRHSWALWFRPPISKSNGFVEYEKTLHPIARFDTMEEFFTVYGHLKRPSSLPLVSDYHIFKKGIRPVWEDDENKKGGKWIVRLKKGVADRYWEDLLFALIGDQFAEASEEVCGAVLSVRNGEDILSIWARNDGGRVLKIRETMRRVLGFPPDTKLEWKSHDSSIQQRSAIDDARKEKSQHGTHHTTPARNGSKDVNSSPFSAEKK
;
A
#
# COMPACT_ATOMS: atom_id res chain seq x y z
N MET A 1 7.81 21.24 -67.47
CA MET A 1 6.76 20.38 -66.89
C MET A 1 6.74 20.64 -65.40
N SER A 2 5.57 20.89 -64.81
CA SER A 2 5.44 21.27 -63.40
C SER A 2 4.45 20.31 -62.73
N PRO A 3 4.82 19.60 -61.64
CA PRO A 3 3.86 18.83 -60.85
C PRO A 3 2.96 19.79 -60.06
N SER A 4 1.68 19.45 -59.94
CA SER A 4 0.71 20.18 -59.13
C SER A 4 0.84 19.86 -57.64
N THR A 5 0.43 20.80 -56.80
CA THR A 5 0.26 20.58 -55.36
C THR A 5 -1.00 19.74 -55.09
N SER A 6 -0.91 18.85 -54.10
CA SER A 6 -2.07 18.13 -53.55
C SER A 6 -2.05 18.24 -52.03
N SER A 7 -3.04 18.94 -51.47
CA SER A 7 -3.29 19.02 -50.04
C SER A 7 -4.18 17.86 -49.60
N VAL A 8 -3.80 17.19 -48.50
CA VAL A 8 -4.63 16.18 -47.82
C VAL A 8 -4.70 16.52 -46.34
N ALA A 9 -5.93 16.55 -45.81
CA ALA A 9 -6.22 17.04 -44.46
C ALA A 9 -6.16 15.93 -43.40
N SER A 10 -5.85 16.32 -42.16
CA SER A 10 -5.85 15.42 -41.01
C SER A 10 -7.28 15.05 -40.57
N PRO A 11 -7.61 13.77 -40.39
CA PRO A 11 -8.83 13.35 -39.69
C PRO A 11 -8.58 13.27 -38.18
N THR A 12 -9.18 14.19 -37.41
CA THR A 12 -9.16 14.11 -35.94
C THR A 12 -10.19 13.10 -35.44
N ALA A 13 -9.74 12.06 -34.75
CA ALA A 13 -10.58 11.17 -33.95
C ALA A 13 -9.84 10.78 -32.66
N GLY A 14 -10.49 10.65 -31.50
CA GLY A 14 -11.95 10.73 -31.27
C GLY A 14 -12.46 9.66 -30.30
N ALA A 15 -11.65 9.24 -29.32
CA ALA A 15 -11.97 8.16 -28.39
C ALA A 15 -12.15 8.69 -26.96
N ALA A 16 -13.41 8.98 -26.58
CA ALA A 16 -13.74 9.40 -25.22
C ALA A 16 -13.63 8.22 -24.22
N GLY A 17 -13.05 8.47 -23.04
CA GLY A 17 -12.82 7.43 -22.03
C GLY A 17 -14.10 6.98 -21.32
N ALA A 18 -14.50 5.72 -21.50
CA ALA A 18 -15.68 5.13 -20.85
C ALA A 18 -15.44 4.80 -19.36
N PHE A 19 -15.58 5.78 -18.48
CA PHE A 19 -15.61 5.57 -17.02
C PHE A 19 -16.99 5.09 -16.54
N GLY A 20 -17.22 3.78 -16.58
CA GLY A 20 -18.44 3.13 -16.07
C GLY A 20 -18.29 2.55 -14.66
N LEU A 21 -18.55 3.35 -13.61
CA LEU A 21 -18.69 2.83 -12.24
C LEU A 21 -20.15 2.47 -11.95
N GLY A 22 -20.56 1.24 -12.29
CA GLY A 22 -21.87 0.70 -11.95
C GLY A 22 -21.96 0.22 -10.50
N MET A 23 -22.99 0.65 -9.76
CA MET A 23 -23.31 0.18 -8.41
C MET A 23 -24.56 -0.71 -8.42
N GLY A 24 -24.45 -1.92 -7.87
CA GLY A 24 -25.57 -2.85 -7.68
C GLY A 24 -25.98 -3.65 -8.92
N ALA A 25 -26.68 -4.79 -8.80
CA ALA A 25 -27.16 -5.44 -7.58
C ALA A 25 -27.44 -6.95 -7.78
N PHE A 26 -27.70 -7.64 -6.67
CA PHE A 26 -28.33 -8.97 -6.54
C PHE A 26 -27.70 -10.20 -7.24
N SER A 27 -27.16 -11.10 -6.43
CA SER A 27 -27.36 -12.54 -6.57
C SER A 27 -27.78 -13.11 -5.22
N LYS A 28 -28.98 -13.71 -5.15
CA LYS A 28 -29.39 -14.51 -3.98
C LYS A 28 -28.90 -15.94 -4.18
N PHE A 29 -28.34 -16.56 -3.14
CA PHE A 29 -28.41 -18.01 -3.02
C PHE A 29 -28.75 -18.42 -1.59
N THR A 30 -29.34 -19.60 -1.45
CA THR A 30 -30.08 -20.02 -0.25
C THR A 30 -29.20 -20.68 0.81
N THR A 31 -29.66 -20.63 2.06
CA THR A 31 -29.02 -21.19 3.25
C THR A 31 -29.20 -22.71 3.35
N ASN A 32 -28.16 -23.43 3.79
CA ASN A 32 -28.36 -24.49 4.79
C ASN A 32 -27.04 -24.93 5.48
N PRO A 33 -26.94 -24.89 6.83
CA PRO A 33 -25.89 -25.58 7.57
C PRO A 33 -26.38 -26.96 8.09
N LYS A 34 -25.50 -27.95 8.14
CA LYS A 34 -25.70 -29.16 8.96
C LYS A 34 -24.47 -29.44 9.83
N THR A 35 -24.74 -29.84 11.06
CA THR A 35 -23.77 -30.12 12.11
C THR A 35 -23.29 -31.56 12.08
N ALA A 36 -22.03 -31.77 12.46
CA ALA A 36 -21.53 -33.02 13.03
C ALA A 36 -20.46 -32.70 14.07
N LYS A 37 -20.38 -33.51 15.13
CA LYS A 37 -19.35 -33.47 16.19
C LYS A 37 -18.64 -34.82 16.28
N ALA A 38 -17.45 -34.78 16.87
CA ALA A 38 -16.88 -35.74 17.82
C ALA A 38 -15.69 -36.59 17.35
N SER A 39 -14.69 -36.66 18.24
CA SER A 39 -13.60 -37.66 18.36
C SER A 39 -12.63 -37.79 17.16
N THR A 40 -11.34 -38.09 17.36
CA THR A 40 -10.70 -38.72 18.52
C THR A 40 -9.40 -38.02 18.92
N SER A 41 -9.19 -37.82 20.22
CA SER A 41 -7.91 -37.46 20.83
C SER A 41 -7.05 -38.70 21.10
N MET A 42 -5.75 -38.66 20.79
CA MET A 42 -4.82 -39.69 21.26
C MET A 42 -3.40 -39.13 21.45
N ASP A 43 -3.22 -38.35 22.52
CA ASP A 43 -1.91 -38.23 23.15
C ASP A 43 -1.49 -39.60 23.69
N TYR A 44 -0.20 -39.95 23.58
CA TYR A 44 0.37 -40.98 24.45
C TYR A 44 1.79 -40.61 24.89
N MET A 45 2.16 -41.12 26.06
CA MET A 45 3.07 -40.46 26.99
C MET A 45 4.48 -41.07 27.01
N SER A 46 5.43 -40.26 27.48
CA SER A 46 6.83 -40.60 27.81
C SER A 46 7.01 -41.96 28.48
N ALA A 47 8.10 -42.66 28.13
CA ALA A 47 8.70 -43.71 28.94
C ALA A 47 10.23 -43.54 28.97
N ILE A 48 10.83 -43.64 30.16
CA ILE A 48 12.27 -43.51 30.40
C ILE A 48 12.76 -44.85 30.96
N GLY A 49 13.86 -45.41 30.42
CA GLY A 49 14.42 -46.65 30.92
C GLY A 49 15.82 -46.93 30.39
N ALA A 50 16.78 -47.16 31.29
CA ALA A 50 18.18 -47.42 30.95
C ALA A 50 18.66 -48.74 31.57
N LYS A 51 19.63 -49.41 30.92
CA LYS A 51 20.75 -50.15 31.54
C LYS A 51 21.69 -50.79 30.51
N THR A 52 23.00 -50.65 30.74
CA THR A 52 24.11 -51.42 30.14
C THR A 52 24.48 -52.61 31.05
N PRO A 53 25.17 -53.66 30.56
CA PRO A 53 26.66 -53.77 30.70
C PRO A 53 27.37 -54.19 29.38
N THR A 54 28.56 -53.69 28.99
CA THR A 54 29.94 -53.95 29.53
C THR A 54 30.44 -55.37 29.21
N ALA A 55 31.54 -55.66 28.49
CA ALA A 55 32.54 -54.88 27.71
C ALA A 55 33.07 -55.79 26.54
N GLU A 56 34.26 -55.76 25.89
CA GLU A 56 35.58 -55.05 25.90
C GLU A 56 36.27 -55.35 24.50
N LYS A 57 37.53 -55.11 24.05
CA LYS A 57 38.83 -54.48 24.45
C LYS A 57 39.65 -54.24 23.14
N GLN A 58 40.36 -53.14 22.89
CA GLN A 58 41.84 -52.98 22.99
C GLN A 58 42.31 -51.62 22.39
N LEU A 59 43.57 -51.23 22.68
CA LEU A 59 44.16 -49.89 22.45
C LEU A 59 45.07 -49.81 21.21
N LYS A 60 45.31 -48.58 20.72
CA LYS A 60 46.66 -48.05 20.41
C LYS A 60 46.79 -46.61 20.94
N ASP A 61 48.03 -46.13 21.06
CA ASP A 61 48.46 -45.06 21.97
C ASP A 61 49.18 -43.88 21.26
N VAL A 62 49.61 -42.88 22.05
CA VAL A 62 50.61 -41.80 21.84
C VAL A 62 50.02 -40.40 21.59
N GLY A 63 50.32 -39.45 22.51
CA GLY A 63 50.12 -38.01 22.23
C GLY A 63 49.93 -37.00 23.39
N SER A 64 50.51 -37.20 24.58
CA SER A 64 50.23 -36.33 25.75
C SER A 64 50.85 -34.91 25.67
N LYS A 65 50.03 -33.86 25.85
CA LYS A 65 50.42 -32.57 26.49
C LYS A 65 49.19 -31.77 26.96
N PRO A 66 49.19 -31.17 28.16
CA PRO A 66 48.01 -30.50 28.72
C PRO A 66 47.96 -28.99 28.43
N SER A 67 46.75 -28.48 28.16
CA SER A 67 46.43 -27.04 28.13
C SER A 67 45.29 -26.75 29.10
N LYS A 68 45.40 -25.63 29.84
CA LYS A 68 44.52 -25.31 30.97
C LYS A 68 43.11 -24.92 30.51
N VAL A 69 42.08 -25.46 31.15
CA VAL A 69 40.74 -24.86 31.13
C VAL A 69 40.77 -23.64 32.06
N SER A 70 40.89 -22.45 31.47
CA SER A 70 40.79 -21.20 32.22
C SER A 70 39.33 -20.97 32.63
N LEU A 71 39.08 -20.92 33.93
CA LEU A 71 37.77 -20.51 34.48
C LEU A 71 37.49 -19.06 34.08
N VAL A 72 36.35 -18.83 33.44
CA VAL A 72 35.90 -17.48 33.05
C VAL A 72 35.45 -16.74 34.31
N GLY A 73 36.19 -15.69 34.69
CA GLY A 73 35.80 -14.81 35.78
C GLY A 73 34.55 -13.98 35.45
N PRO A 74 33.96 -13.28 36.43
CA PRO A 74 32.77 -12.45 36.19
C PRO A 74 33.06 -11.39 35.13
N LYS A 75 32.41 -11.50 33.97
CA LYS A 75 32.49 -10.47 32.93
C LYS A 75 31.66 -9.27 33.40
N GLU A 76 32.29 -8.11 33.52
CA GLU A 76 31.58 -6.86 33.76
C GLU A 76 30.49 -6.63 32.70
N PRO A 77 29.35 -6.00 33.06
CA PRO A 77 28.28 -5.74 32.12
C PRO A 77 28.70 -4.67 31.09
N THR A 78 29.37 -5.11 30.03
CA THR A 78 29.59 -4.32 28.82
C THR A 78 28.25 -3.74 28.38
N PRO A 79 28.11 -2.40 28.22
CA PRO A 79 26.84 -1.80 27.82
C PRO A 79 26.40 -2.40 26.48
N PRO A 80 25.09 -2.63 26.27
CA PRO A 80 24.61 -3.27 25.05
C PRO A 80 25.02 -2.44 23.83
N THR A 81 25.72 -3.08 22.90
CA THR A 81 26.19 -2.47 21.65
C THR A 81 24.99 -2.24 20.74
N SER A 82 24.41 -1.04 20.79
CA SER A 82 23.30 -0.64 19.91
C SER A 82 23.77 -0.47 18.48
N HIS A 83 22.97 -0.94 17.53
CA HIS A 83 23.29 -0.89 16.11
C HIS A 83 22.68 0.37 15.49
N ILE A 84 23.48 1.44 15.41
CA ILE A 84 23.09 2.74 14.85
C ILE A 84 22.77 2.60 13.35
N LEU A 85 21.67 3.20 12.92
CA LEU A 85 21.25 3.23 11.51
C LEU A 85 21.98 4.35 10.74
N ARG A 86 22.29 4.14 9.46
CA ARG A 86 22.83 5.21 8.57
C ARG A 86 21.94 6.45 8.53
N HIS A 87 20.63 6.22 8.61
CA HIS A 87 19.62 7.27 8.67
C HIS A 87 18.67 7.02 9.82
N SER A 88 18.40 8.07 10.58
CA SER A 88 17.27 8.14 11.50
C SER A 88 15.93 8.14 10.77
N TRP A 89 14.91 7.50 11.32
CA TRP A 89 13.58 7.42 10.71
C TRP A 89 12.46 7.86 11.67
N ALA A 90 11.33 8.26 11.08
CA ALA A 90 10.08 8.59 11.74
C ALA A 90 8.93 7.80 11.08
N LEU A 91 8.15 7.09 11.90
CA LEU A 91 6.98 6.33 11.47
C LEU A 91 5.70 7.11 11.79
N TRP A 92 4.80 7.20 10.82
CA TRP A 92 3.50 7.86 10.93
C TRP A 92 2.38 6.92 10.47
N PHE A 93 1.18 7.15 10.99
CA PHE A 93 -0.05 6.47 10.55
C PHE A 93 -1.14 7.49 10.26
N ARG A 94 -1.90 7.23 9.19
CA ARG A 94 -3.06 8.01 8.77
C ARG A 94 -4.29 7.10 8.95
N PRO A 95 -5.18 7.33 9.95
CA PRO A 95 -6.40 6.54 10.08
C PRO A 95 -7.40 6.86 8.96
N PRO A 96 -8.43 6.02 8.75
CA PRO A 96 -9.55 6.37 7.89
C PRO A 96 -10.31 7.57 8.46
N ILE A 97 -10.57 8.57 7.63
CA ILE A 97 -11.28 9.79 8.02
C ILE A 97 -12.77 9.59 7.74
N SER A 98 -13.62 9.79 8.75
CA SER A 98 -15.07 9.74 8.55
C SER A 98 -15.56 10.93 7.72
N LYS A 99 -16.52 10.67 6.81
CA LYS A 99 -17.19 11.71 6.01
C LYS A 99 -17.95 12.74 6.87
N SER A 100 -18.27 12.41 8.12
CA SER A 100 -18.88 13.33 9.09
C SER A 100 -17.96 14.48 9.50
N ASN A 101 -16.65 14.34 9.35
CA ASN A 101 -15.66 15.25 9.93
C ASN A 101 -15.40 16.49 9.04
N GLY A 102 -16.15 16.66 7.95
CA GLY A 102 -16.00 17.77 7.01
C GLY A 102 -14.65 17.74 6.27
N PHE A 103 -14.13 18.92 5.96
CA PHE A 103 -12.76 19.06 5.46
C PHE A 103 -11.77 19.01 6.62
N VAL A 104 -10.94 17.97 6.65
CA VAL A 104 -9.75 17.89 7.52
C VAL A 104 -8.52 18.05 6.65
N GLU A 105 -7.70 19.05 6.98
CA GLU A 105 -6.41 19.33 6.36
C GLU A 105 -5.47 18.11 6.44
N TYR A 106 -4.83 17.75 5.33
CA TYR A 106 -4.14 16.46 5.19
C TYR A 106 -3.04 16.24 6.25
N GLU A 107 -2.24 17.26 6.56
CA GLU A 107 -1.19 17.16 7.59
C GLU A 107 -1.76 16.84 8.98
N LYS A 108 -2.91 17.41 9.34
CA LYS A 108 -3.60 17.12 10.62
C LYS A 108 -4.17 15.69 10.71
N THR A 109 -4.18 14.94 9.61
CA THR A 109 -4.61 13.53 9.57
C THR A 109 -3.45 12.54 9.74
N LEU A 110 -2.20 13.03 9.70
CA LEU A 110 -0.99 12.24 9.87
C LEU A 110 -0.56 12.26 11.33
N HIS A 111 -0.49 11.09 11.97
CA HIS A 111 -0.13 10.96 13.38
C HIS A 111 1.25 10.29 13.50
N PRO A 112 2.26 10.95 14.10
CA PRO A 112 3.57 10.33 14.32
C PRO A 112 3.43 9.29 15.44
N ILE A 113 3.83 8.04 15.17
CA ILE A 113 3.82 6.95 16.14
C ILE A 113 5.16 6.86 16.87
N ALA A 114 6.25 6.88 16.10
CA ALA A 114 7.57 6.56 16.61
C ALA A 114 8.67 7.28 15.84
N ARG A 115 9.85 7.39 16.48
CA ARG A 115 11.13 7.73 15.84
C ARG A 115 12.17 6.76 16.38
N PHE A 116 13.17 6.43 15.57
CA PHE A 116 14.23 5.51 15.96
C PHE A 116 15.52 5.84 15.19
N ASP A 117 16.64 5.71 15.89
CA ASP A 117 17.99 5.97 15.40
C ASP A 117 18.84 4.67 15.39
N THR A 118 18.33 3.58 15.97
CA THR A 118 18.98 2.26 16.10
C THR A 118 18.10 1.10 15.62
N MET A 119 18.70 -0.07 15.35
CA MET A 119 17.97 -1.30 15.03
C MET A 119 17.12 -1.81 16.21
N GLU A 120 17.61 -1.68 17.44
CA GLU A 120 16.92 -2.15 18.64
C GLU A 120 15.61 -1.38 18.88
N GLU A 121 15.64 -0.06 18.71
CA GLU A 121 14.45 0.79 18.73
C GLU A 121 13.50 0.43 17.57
N PHE A 122 14.02 0.22 16.35
CA PHE A 122 13.21 -0.21 15.22
C PHE A 122 12.46 -1.51 15.54
N PHE A 123 13.15 -2.56 16.01
CA PHE A 123 12.50 -3.84 16.31
C PHE A 123 11.51 -3.74 17.48
N THR A 124 11.81 -2.89 18.48
CA THR A 124 10.88 -2.57 19.58
C THR A 124 9.60 -1.92 19.06
N VAL A 125 9.70 -0.96 18.14
CA VAL A 125 8.53 -0.35 17.47
C VAL A 125 7.82 -1.37 16.59
N TYR A 126 8.57 -2.11 15.75
CA TYR A 126 8.05 -3.03 14.75
C TYR A 126 7.22 -4.16 15.36
N GLY A 127 7.66 -4.74 16.49
CA GLY A 127 6.93 -5.78 17.21
C GLY A 127 5.55 -5.35 17.74
N HIS A 128 5.29 -4.04 17.84
CA HIS A 128 4.01 -3.48 18.26
C HIS A 128 3.16 -2.96 17.08
N LEU A 129 3.66 -3.00 15.83
CA LEU A 129 2.89 -2.56 14.66
C LEU A 129 1.85 -3.60 14.25
N LYS A 130 0.68 -3.13 13.85
CA LYS A 130 -0.34 -3.98 13.23
C LYS A 130 0.09 -4.33 11.81
N ARG A 131 -0.01 -5.61 11.44
CA ARG A 131 0.23 -6.06 10.06
C ARG A 131 -0.76 -5.36 9.11
N PRO A 132 -0.34 -4.90 7.91
CA PRO A 132 -1.21 -4.18 6.97
C PRO A 132 -2.57 -4.82 6.69
N SER A 133 -2.63 -6.14 6.60
CA SER A 133 -3.84 -6.96 6.46
C SER A 133 -4.88 -6.77 7.57
N SER A 134 -4.44 -6.37 8.76
CA SER A 134 -5.27 -6.11 9.95
C SER A 134 -5.64 -4.63 10.15
N LEU A 135 -5.22 -3.75 9.24
CA LEU A 135 -5.54 -2.32 9.30
C LEU A 135 -6.94 -2.03 8.73
N PRO A 136 -7.64 -1.00 9.25
CA PRO A 136 -8.85 -0.47 8.64
C PRO A 136 -8.64 -0.03 7.18
N LEU A 137 -9.62 -0.28 6.31
CA LEU A 137 -9.57 0.19 4.92
C LEU A 137 -9.47 1.72 4.85
N VAL A 138 -8.67 2.23 3.90
CA VAL A 138 -8.36 3.66 3.71
C VAL A 138 -7.45 4.24 4.81
N SER A 139 -6.71 3.40 5.53
CA SER A 139 -5.55 3.83 6.33
C SER A 139 -4.25 3.88 5.52
N ASP A 140 -3.23 4.53 6.07
CA ASP A 140 -1.86 4.56 5.51
C ASP A 140 -0.80 4.43 6.61
N TYR A 141 0.29 3.71 6.33
CA TYR A 141 1.56 3.81 7.07
C TYR A 141 2.58 4.58 6.24
N HIS A 142 3.38 5.42 6.90
CA HIS A 142 4.47 6.19 6.29
C HIS A 142 5.75 6.00 7.13
N ILE A 143 6.89 5.73 6.48
CA ILE A 143 8.21 5.77 7.09
C ILE A 143 9.07 6.78 6.33
N PHE A 144 9.54 7.84 6.99
CA PHE A 144 10.31 8.92 6.37
C PHE A 144 11.58 9.21 7.17
N LYS A 145 12.63 9.71 6.51
CA LYS A 145 13.85 10.14 7.21
C LYS A 145 13.53 11.25 8.21
N LYS A 146 14.14 11.21 9.39
CA LYS A 146 13.94 12.19 10.48
C LYS A 146 14.21 13.60 9.96
N GLY A 147 13.20 14.46 10.05
CA GLY A 147 13.21 15.83 9.51
C GLY A 147 12.28 16.03 8.31
N ILE A 148 12.07 15.00 7.48
CA ILE A 148 11.19 15.07 6.31
C ILE A 148 9.75 14.69 6.70
N ARG A 149 8.77 15.53 6.40
CA ARG A 149 7.35 15.22 6.63
C ARG A 149 6.76 14.40 5.48
N PRO A 150 5.79 13.50 5.72
CA PRO A 150 5.13 12.70 4.66
C PRO A 150 4.07 13.50 3.86
N VAL A 151 4.40 14.73 3.47
CA VAL A 151 3.57 15.71 2.75
C VAL A 151 4.35 16.24 1.55
N TRP A 152 3.69 16.66 0.47
CA TRP A 152 4.38 17.10 -0.77
C TRP A 152 4.88 18.53 -0.67
N GLU A 153 4.29 19.30 0.24
CA GLU A 153 4.60 20.67 0.63
C GLU A 153 5.95 20.79 1.38
N ASP A 154 6.57 19.66 1.74
CA ASP A 154 7.87 19.60 2.40
C ASP A 154 9.01 19.95 1.43
N ASP A 155 10.01 20.69 1.91
CA ASP A 155 11.11 21.20 1.07
C ASP A 155 11.87 20.08 0.35
N GLU A 156 11.95 18.90 0.97
CA GLU A 156 12.62 17.71 0.45
C GLU A 156 11.71 16.80 -0.38
N ASN A 157 10.41 17.10 -0.50
CA ASN A 157 9.47 16.35 -1.35
C ASN A 157 8.95 17.16 -2.54
N LYS A 158 8.91 18.49 -2.46
CA LYS A 158 8.20 19.35 -3.43
C LYS A 158 8.72 19.28 -4.87
N LYS A 159 10.03 19.10 -5.07
CA LYS A 159 10.65 18.89 -6.40
C LYS A 159 10.68 17.42 -6.84
N GLY A 160 10.20 16.53 -5.98
CA GLY A 160 10.37 15.11 -6.10
C GLY A 160 9.20 14.38 -6.74
N GLY A 161 9.16 13.08 -6.47
CA GLY A 161 8.09 12.21 -6.91
C GLY A 161 8.13 10.90 -6.17
N LYS A 162 7.44 9.89 -6.71
CA LYS A 162 7.39 8.56 -6.12
C LYS A 162 7.26 7.47 -7.17
N TRP A 163 7.91 6.35 -6.88
CA TRP A 163 7.60 5.06 -7.50
C TRP A 163 6.40 4.45 -6.79
N ILE A 164 5.47 3.94 -7.57
CA ILE A 164 4.20 3.35 -7.14
C ILE A 164 4.11 1.94 -7.68
N VAL A 165 3.75 0.98 -6.84
CA VAL A 165 3.35 -0.37 -7.23
C VAL A 165 2.01 -0.71 -6.60
N ARG A 166 1.13 -1.31 -7.41
CA ARG A 166 -0.20 -1.78 -6.99
C ARG A 166 -0.11 -3.26 -6.66
N LEU A 167 -0.39 -3.59 -5.40
CA LEU A 167 -0.33 -4.93 -4.85
C LEU A 167 -1.75 -5.52 -4.80
N LYS A 168 -1.89 -6.80 -5.18
CA LYS A 168 -3.11 -7.57 -4.92
C LYS A 168 -3.27 -7.74 -3.40
N LYS A 169 -4.50 -7.98 -2.92
CA LYS A 169 -4.74 -8.33 -1.52
C LYS A 169 -3.98 -9.60 -1.12
N GLY A 170 -3.57 -9.65 0.15
CA GLY A 170 -2.87 -10.78 0.76
C GLY A 170 -1.33 -10.74 0.71
N VAL A 171 -0.71 -9.87 -0.09
CA VAL A 171 0.77 -9.77 -0.18
C VAL A 171 1.37 -8.50 0.44
N ALA A 172 0.53 -7.55 0.89
CA ALA A 172 0.98 -6.27 1.45
C ALA A 172 1.87 -6.42 2.70
N ASP A 173 1.57 -7.40 3.56
CA ASP A 173 2.30 -7.61 4.83
C ASP A 173 3.79 -7.90 4.60
N ARG A 174 4.08 -8.83 3.68
CA ARG A 174 5.46 -9.19 3.31
C ARG A 174 6.15 -8.02 2.60
N TYR A 175 5.54 -7.44 1.57
CA TYR A 175 6.19 -6.38 0.80
C TYR A 175 6.40 -5.07 1.59
N TRP A 176 5.67 -4.87 2.69
CA TRP A 176 5.93 -3.80 3.65
C TRP A 176 7.09 -4.13 4.59
N GLU A 177 7.12 -5.35 5.15
CA GLU A 177 8.22 -5.85 5.99
C GLU A 177 9.57 -5.84 5.24
N ASP A 178 9.61 -6.44 4.04
CA ASP A 178 10.78 -6.45 3.17
C ASP A 178 11.26 -5.02 2.83
N LEU A 179 10.33 -4.06 2.63
CA LEU A 179 10.70 -2.67 2.34
C LEU A 179 11.23 -1.95 3.58
N LEU A 180 10.61 -2.14 4.75
CA LEU A 180 11.10 -1.57 6.01
C LEU A 180 12.53 -2.03 6.28
N PHE A 181 12.80 -3.34 6.14
CA PHE A 181 14.14 -3.90 6.34
C PHE A 181 15.13 -3.38 5.28
N ALA A 182 14.72 -3.26 4.01
CA ALA A 182 15.55 -2.70 2.95
C ALA A 182 15.89 -1.20 3.15
N LEU A 183 15.02 -0.42 3.79
CA LEU A 183 15.25 0.99 4.10
C LEU A 183 16.19 1.18 5.28
N ILE A 184 15.96 0.49 6.41
CA ILE A 184 16.82 0.63 7.60
C ILE A 184 18.19 -0.04 7.41
N GLY A 185 18.24 -1.17 6.69
CA GLY A 185 19.46 -1.89 6.33
C GLY A 185 20.18 -1.33 5.09
N ASP A 186 19.89 -0.08 4.73
CA ASP A 186 20.52 0.72 3.67
C ASP A 186 20.70 0.02 2.30
N GLN A 187 19.76 -0.87 1.93
CA GLN A 187 19.88 -1.66 0.70
C GLN A 187 19.73 -0.84 -0.59
N PHE A 188 19.43 0.46 -0.45
CA PHE A 188 19.43 1.48 -1.51
C PHE A 188 20.80 2.12 -1.75
N ALA A 189 21.76 1.99 -0.82
CA ALA A 189 23.17 2.35 -0.97
C ALA A 189 23.42 3.74 -1.61
N GLU A 190 23.84 3.78 -2.88
CA GLU A 190 24.08 4.99 -3.69
C GLU A 190 22.82 5.85 -3.86
N ALA A 191 21.66 5.21 -3.99
CA ALA A 191 20.36 5.86 -4.16
C ALA A 191 19.70 6.22 -2.82
N SER A 192 20.31 5.86 -1.69
CA SER A 192 19.73 6.05 -0.35
C SER A 192 19.46 7.53 -0.05
N GLU A 193 20.34 8.45 -0.45
CA GLU A 193 20.16 9.89 -0.21
C GLU A 193 19.01 10.52 -1.00
N GLU A 194 18.64 9.92 -2.13
CA GLU A 194 17.48 10.34 -2.92
C GLU A 194 16.17 9.85 -2.32
N VAL A 195 16.17 8.81 -1.47
CA VAL A 195 14.95 8.32 -0.80
C VAL A 195 14.59 9.23 0.37
N CYS A 196 13.40 9.82 0.32
CA CYS A 196 12.82 10.58 1.43
C CYS A 196 12.07 9.67 2.40
N GLY A 197 11.40 8.65 1.88
CA GLY A 197 10.59 7.72 2.66
C GLY A 197 9.78 6.75 1.80
N ALA A 198 8.91 5.97 2.45
CA ALA A 198 7.97 5.07 1.82
C ALA A 198 6.58 5.17 2.46
N VAL A 199 5.56 4.82 1.68
CA VAL A 199 4.14 4.82 2.08
C VAL A 199 3.48 3.53 1.64
N LEU A 200 2.77 2.87 2.55
CA LEU A 200 1.82 1.81 2.25
C LEU A 200 0.40 2.30 2.50
N SER A 201 -0.41 2.23 1.46
CA SER A 201 -1.80 2.64 1.43
C SER A 201 -2.74 1.44 1.36
N VAL A 202 -3.46 1.17 2.45
CA VAL A 202 -4.45 0.08 2.48
C VAL A 202 -5.75 0.55 1.85
N ARG A 203 -6.20 -0.09 0.76
CA ARG A 203 -7.45 0.27 0.04
C ARG A 203 -8.32 -0.98 -0.18
N ASN A 204 -9.46 -0.85 -0.86
CA ASN A 204 -10.48 -1.93 -0.88
C ASN A 204 -10.06 -3.13 -1.74
N GLY A 205 -9.75 -2.93 -3.03
CA GLY A 205 -9.44 -4.02 -3.98
C GLY A 205 -7.95 -4.30 -4.19
N GLU A 206 -7.10 -3.33 -3.91
CA GLU A 206 -5.64 -3.36 -4.04
C GLU A 206 -5.02 -2.63 -2.86
N ASP A 207 -3.75 -2.86 -2.57
CA ASP A 207 -2.95 -2.03 -1.66
C ASP A 207 -1.84 -1.35 -2.45
N ILE A 208 -1.52 -0.10 -2.12
CA ILE A 208 -0.58 0.70 -2.92
C ILE A 208 0.68 0.94 -2.10
N LEU A 209 1.80 0.39 -2.56
CA LEU A 209 3.11 0.59 -1.95
C LEU A 209 3.88 1.63 -2.79
N SER A 210 4.56 2.56 -2.14
CA SER A 210 5.33 3.60 -2.84
C SER A 210 6.58 4.03 -2.10
N ILE A 211 7.60 4.43 -2.85
CA ILE A 211 8.84 5.05 -2.34
C ILE A 211 8.90 6.48 -2.88
N TRP A 212 9.01 7.46 -1.99
CA TRP A 212 9.13 8.88 -2.30
C TRP A 212 10.61 9.23 -2.43
N ALA A 213 10.92 10.00 -3.47
CA ALA A 213 12.27 10.45 -3.77
C ALA A 213 12.32 11.98 -3.92
N ARG A 214 13.45 12.56 -3.48
CA ARG A 214 13.68 14.00 -3.28
C ARG A 214 13.63 14.84 -4.55
N ASN A 215 14.00 14.23 -5.66
CA ASN A 215 14.17 14.84 -6.97
C ASN A 215 13.77 13.84 -8.06
N ASP A 216 13.91 14.20 -9.34
CA ASP A 216 13.70 13.30 -10.46
C ASP A 216 15.02 12.89 -11.17
N GLY A 217 14.95 12.56 -12.47
CA GLY A 217 16.12 12.24 -13.28
C GLY A 217 16.70 10.83 -13.06
N GLY A 218 17.89 10.58 -13.59
CA GLY A 218 18.44 9.22 -13.71
C GLY A 218 18.59 8.45 -12.40
N ARG A 219 18.85 9.13 -11.27
CA ARG A 219 19.09 8.47 -9.98
C ARG A 219 17.83 7.82 -9.40
N VAL A 220 16.62 8.27 -9.75
CA VAL A 220 15.38 7.59 -9.31
C VAL A 220 15.17 6.24 -10.00
N LEU A 221 15.79 5.98 -11.16
CA LEU A 221 15.76 4.65 -11.79
C LEU A 221 16.47 3.61 -10.92
N LYS A 222 17.55 3.99 -10.22
CA LYS A 222 18.27 3.12 -9.28
C LYS A 222 17.41 2.72 -8.08
N ILE A 223 16.50 3.60 -7.63
CA ILE A 223 15.49 3.29 -6.61
C ILE A 223 14.53 2.21 -7.13
N ARG A 224 14.04 2.34 -8.38
CA ARG A 224 13.14 1.37 -9.03
C ARG A 224 13.79 -0.01 -9.18
N GLU A 225 15.03 -0.05 -9.67
CA GLU A 225 15.82 -1.27 -9.82
C GLU A 225 16.04 -1.96 -8.48
N THR A 226 16.43 -1.18 -7.47
CA THR A 226 16.63 -1.68 -6.11
C THR A 226 15.34 -2.19 -5.51
N MET A 227 14.23 -1.44 -5.60
CA MET A 227 12.92 -1.85 -5.12
C MET A 227 12.48 -3.18 -5.75
N ARG A 228 12.68 -3.37 -7.06
CA ARG A 228 12.41 -4.64 -7.74
C ARG A 228 13.29 -5.78 -7.22
N ARG A 229 14.58 -5.53 -6.98
CA ARG A 229 15.56 -6.51 -6.46
C ARG A 229 15.23 -6.93 -5.02
N VAL A 230 15.17 -5.98 -4.09
CA VAL A 230 15.07 -6.26 -2.63
C VAL A 230 13.72 -6.84 -2.24
N LEU A 231 12.65 -6.46 -2.94
CA LEU A 231 11.31 -7.02 -2.73
C LEU A 231 11.10 -8.32 -3.54
N GLY A 232 12.01 -8.70 -4.45
CA GLY A 232 11.85 -9.88 -5.28
C GLY A 232 10.57 -9.86 -6.14
N PHE A 233 10.26 -8.72 -6.75
CA PHE A 233 9.06 -8.58 -7.58
C PHE A 233 9.15 -9.41 -8.87
N PRO A 234 8.06 -10.08 -9.30
CA PRO A 234 7.95 -10.70 -10.61
C PRO A 234 8.34 -9.73 -11.76
N PRO A 235 8.99 -10.20 -12.85
CA PRO A 235 9.54 -9.31 -13.89
C PRO A 235 8.51 -8.38 -14.56
N ASP A 236 7.26 -8.84 -14.69
CA ASP A 236 6.12 -8.11 -15.25
C ASP A 236 5.56 -7.03 -14.32
N THR A 237 5.99 -6.99 -13.05
CA THR A 237 5.51 -6.03 -12.05
C THR A 237 5.77 -4.60 -12.51
N LYS A 238 4.66 -3.87 -12.73
CA LYS A 238 4.65 -2.48 -13.18
C LYS A 238 4.89 -1.55 -11.98
N LEU A 239 6.07 -0.92 -11.99
CA LEU A 239 6.39 0.23 -11.14
C LEU A 239 6.17 1.49 -11.99
N GLU A 240 5.28 2.37 -11.54
CA GLU A 240 4.89 3.63 -12.16
C GLU A 240 5.56 4.81 -11.43
N TRP A 241 6.13 5.78 -12.15
CA TRP A 241 6.64 7.03 -11.57
C TRP A 241 5.59 8.13 -11.68
N LYS A 242 5.45 8.95 -10.63
CA LYS A 242 4.71 10.22 -10.67
C LYS A 242 5.49 11.30 -9.93
N SER A 243 5.69 12.46 -10.54
CA SER A 243 6.14 13.65 -9.82
C SER A 243 5.04 14.17 -8.88
N HIS A 244 5.41 14.95 -7.88
CA HIS A 244 4.43 15.56 -7.00
C HIS A 244 3.62 16.65 -7.71
N ASP A 245 4.24 17.49 -8.56
CA ASP A 245 3.55 18.47 -9.41
C ASP A 245 2.43 17.87 -10.25
N SER A 246 2.71 16.79 -11.00
CA SER A 246 1.70 16.10 -11.81
C SER A 246 0.60 15.46 -10.96
N SER A 247 0.94 14.98 -9.76
CA SER A 247 -0.04 14.44 -8.80
C SER A 247 -0.99 15.52 -8.25
N ILE A 248 -0.49 16.73 -8.05
CA ILE A 248 -1.27 17.90 -7.58
C ILE A 248 -2.21 18.36 -8.69
N GLN A 249 -1.68 18.59 -9.89
CA GLN A 249 -2.46 19.01 -11.07
C GLN A 249 -3.59 18.02 -11.38
N GLN A 250 -3.31 16.71 -11.36
CA GLN A 250 -4.31 15.67 -11.58
C GLN A 250 -5.39 15.68 -10.48
N ARG A 251 -5.04 16.00 -9.22
CA ARG A 251 -6.02 16.09 -8.12
C ARG A 251 -6.92 17.31 -8.27
N SER A 252 -6.36 18.50 -8.54
CA SER A 252 -7.16 19.71 -8.75
C SER A 252 -8.15 19.53 -9.89
N ALA A 253 -7.72 19.02 -11.04
CA ALA A 253 -8.59 18.74 -12.18
C ALA A 253 -9.73 17.75 -11.85
N ILE A 254 -9.49 16.75 -11.00
CA ILE A 254 -10.53 15.82 -10.52
C ILE A 254 -11.54 16.52 -9.61
N ASP A 255 -11.06 17.40 -8.71
CA ASP A 255 -11.91 18.12 -7.76
C ASP A 255 -12.68 19.28 -8.42
N ASP A 256 -12.17 19.89 -9.48
CA ASP A 256 -12.89 20.87 -10.29
C ASP A 256 -13.95 20.22 -11.20
N ALA A 257 -13.62 19.12 -11.89
CA ALA A 257 -14.60 18.35 -12.67
C ALA A 257 -15.73 17.73 -11.80
N ARG A 258 -15.53 17.63 -10.48
CA ARG A 258 -16.59 17.30 -9.51
C ARG A 258 -17.51 18.50 -9.24
N LYS A 259 -16.95 19.71 -9.07
CA LYS A 259 -17.72 20.96 -8.87
C LYS A 259 -18.62 21.22 -10.08
N GLU A 260 -18.07 21.18 -11.29
CA GLU A 260 -18.81 21.41 -12.55
C GLU A 260 -20.03 20.48 -12.68
N LYS A 261 -19.83 19.18 -12.41
CA LYS A 261 -20.91 18.17 -12.43
C LYS A 261 -21.95 18.39 -11.34
N SER A 262 -21.55 18.89 -10.17
CA SER A 262 -22.51 19.23 -9.10
C SER A 262 -23.36 20.47 -9.42
N GLN A 263 -22.84 21.42 -10.20
CA GLN A 263 -23.58 22.63 -10.59
C GLN A 263 -24.56 22.38 -11.75
N HIS A 264 -24.15 21.62 -12.76
CA HIS A 264 -24.98 21.31 -13.93
C HIS A 264 -26.10 20.29 -13.66
N GLY A 265 -26.11 19.62 -12.50
CA GLY A 265 -27.13 18.62 -12.14
C GLY A 265 -28.54 19.16 -11.88
N THR A 266 -28.73 20.49 -11.89
CA THR A 266 -29.95 21.14 -11.34
C THR A 266 -31.00 21.53 -12.39
N HIS A 267 -30.73 21.39 -13.69
CA HIS A 267 -31.64 21.83 -14.76
C HIS A 267 -32.31 20.67 -15.53
N HIS A 268 -33.12 19.88 -14.83
CA HIS A 268 -34.22 19.13 -15.45
C HIS A 268 -35.58 19.69 -15.02
N THR A 269 -35.90 20.87 -15.55
CA THR A 269 -37.26 21.40 -15.53
C THR A 269 -38.15 20.58 -16.45
N THR A 270 -38.93 19.66 -15.89
CA THR A 270 -39.95 18.91 -16.63
C THR A 270 -40.95 19.89 -17.25
N PRO A 271 -41.16 19.90 -18.59
CA PRO A 271 -42.16 20.77 -19.19
C PRO A 271 -43.55 20.31 -18.74
N ALA A 272 -44.32 21.21 -18.11
CA ALA A 272 -45.66 20.92 -17.65
C ALA A 272 -46.57 20.60 -18.84
N ARG A 273 -47.00 19.34 -18.97
CA ARG A 273 -47.89 18.87 -20.03
C ARG A 273 -49.30 19.42 -19.81
N ASN A 274 -49.54 20.63 -20.32
CA ASN A 274 -50.81 21.33 -20.15
C ASN A 274 -51.96 20.55 -20.84
N GLY A 275 -52.87 20.01 -20.04
CA GLY A 275 -53.91 19.10 -20.51
C GLY A 275 -55.22 19.81 -20.84
N SER A 276 -55.33 20.38 -22.05
CA SER A 276 -56.64 20.80 -22.56
C SER A 276 -57.52 19.57 -22.78
N LYS A 277 -58.79 19.65 -22.34
CA LYS A 277 -59.81 18.62 -22.56
C LYS A 277 -60.75 19.07 -23.68
N ASP A 278 -60.40 18.79 -24.92
CA ASP A 278 -61.34 18.92 -26.02
C ASP A 278 -62.28 17.70 -26.03
N VAL A 279 -63.52 17.92 -25.58
CA VAL A 279 -64.56 16.89 -25.49
C VAL A 279 -65.16 16.67 -26.87
N ASN A 280 -64.81 15.56 -27.51
CA ASN A 280 -65.42 15.16 -28.77
C ASN A 280 -66.87 14.67 -28.53
N SER A 281 -67.87 15.41 -29.01
CA SER A 281 -69.29 15.08 -28.84
C SER A 281 -70.08 15.11 -30.14
N SER A 282 -70.39 13.93 -30.69
CA SER A 282 -71.41 13.73 -31.72
C SER A 282 -71.81 12.26 -31.79
N PRO A 283 -73.12 11.96 -31.67
CA PRO A 283 -73.73 10.95 -32.52
C PRO A 283 -75.05 11.43 -33.18
N PHE A 284 -75.58 10.61 -34.08
CA PHE A 284 -76.65 10.94 -35.03
C PHE A 284 -78.10 10.86 -34.48
N SER A 285 -78.96 11.68 -35.08
CA SER A 285 -80.38 11.47 -35.48
C SER A 285 -81.42 10.79 -34.56
N ALA A 286 -82.58 11.45 -34.41
CA ALA A 286 -83.91 10.87 -34.57
C ALA A 286 -84.98 11.95 -34.84
N GLU A 287 -86.07 11.60 -35.54
CA GLU A 287 -87.19 12.50 -35.90
C GLU A 287 -88.32 12.55 -34.86
N LYS A 288 -89.03 13.69 -34.81
CA LYS A 288 -90.52 13.86 -34.77
C LYS A 288 -90.82 15.33 -34.46
N LYS A 289 -91.62 16.05 -35.25
CA LYS A 289 -93.02 15.72 -35.59
C LYS A 289 -93.51 16.53 -36.80
#